data_AF-C9ZE68-F1
#
_entry.id   AF-C9ZE68-F1
#
_cell.length_a   1.000
_cell.length_b   1.000
_cell.length_c   1.000
_cell.angle_alpha   90.00
_cell.angle_beta   90.00
_cell.angle_gamma   90.00
#
_symmetry.space_group_name_H-M   'P 1'
#
loop_
_entity.id
_entity.type
_entity.pdbx_description
1 polymer ?
#
loop_
_entity_poly.entity_id
_entity_poly.type
_entity_poly.pdbx_seq_one_letter_code
_entity_poly.pdbx_strand_id
1 'polypeptide(L)'
;MSGIRFEFDPSCLQEVMQSAPVRDALRQKAEEIVPRAQALARAEIGEEFAESITVSEEIRPRGRPTAKVVADRADAEAHEYGDSTTARRRILGRAARTGDT
;
A
#
# COMPACT_ATOMS: atom_id res chain seq x y z
N MET A 1 27.43 32.77 -23.37
CA MET A 1 26.21 31.94 -23.37
C MET A 1 25.71 31.87 -21.94
N SER A 2 24.73 32.70 -21.56
CA SER A 2 24.10 32.59 -20.25
C SER A 2 23.17 31.38 -20.30
N GLY A 3 23.54 30.29 -19.63
CA GLY A 3 22.73 29.07 -19.60
C GLY A 3 21.43 29.30 -18.83
N ILE A 4 20.32 28.79 -19.35
CA ILE A 4 19.06 28.77 -18.60
C ILE A 4 19.29 27.94 -17.33
N ARG A 5 19.06 28.55 -16.17
CA ARG A 5 19.03 27.87 -14.87
C ARG A 5 17.58 27.61 -14.52
N PHE A 6 17.24 26.34 -14.38
CA PHE A 6 15.99 25.94 -13.76
C PHE A 6 16.20 25.94 -12.24
N GLU A 7 15.42 26.75 -11.54
CA GLU A 7 15.34 26.74 -10.09
C GLU A 7 14.05 26.03 -9.67
N PHE A 8 14.17 25.09 -8.74
CA PHE A 8 13.02 24.36 -8.21
C PHE A 8 12.20 25.29 -7.31
N ASP A 9 10.93 25.48 -7.64
CA ASP A 9 9.97 26.14 -6.76
C ASP A 9 9.35 25.11 -5.81
N PRO A 10 9.62 25.16 -4.50
CA PRO A 10 9.06 24.20 -3.55
C PRO A 10 7.53 24.22 -3.46
N SER A 11 6.87 25.29 -3.89
CA SER A 11 5.40 25.39 -3.89
C SER A 11 4.75 24.40 -4.86
N CYS A 12 5.43 24.03 -5.96
CA CYS A 12 4.91 23.07 -6.94
C CYS A 12 5.04 21.61 -6.47
N LEU A 13 5.76 21.34 -5.37
CA LEU A 13 6.02 19.98 -4.89
C LEU A 13 4.73 19.20 -4.62
N GLN A 14 3.70 19.86 -4.07
CA GLN A 14 2.44 19.19 -3.78
C GLN A 14 1.73 18.71 -5.05
N GLU A 15 1.69 19.56 -6.08
CA GLU A 15 1.10 19.22 -7.38
C GLU A 15 1.87 18.10 -8.07
N VAL A 16 3.21 18.16 -8.03
CA VAL A 16 4.09 17.09 -8.55
C VAL A 16 3.82 15.78 -7.82
N MET A 17 3.75 15.81 -6.48
CA MET A 17 3.47 14.62 -5.68
C MET A 17 2.09 14.03 -5.95
N GLN A 18 1.10 14.84 -6.36
CA GLN A 18 -0.25 14.39 -6.71
C GLN A 18 -0.41 14.01 -8.18
N SER A 19 0.62 14.19 -8.99
CA SER A 19 0.58 13.89 -10.42
C SER A 19 0.26 12.42 -10.69
N ALA A 20 -0.40 12.15 -11.82
CA ALA A 20 -0.77 10.80 -12.22
C ALA A 20 0.44 9.83 -12.19
N PRO A 21 1.63 10.17 -12.73
CA PRO A 21 2.78 9.27 -12.68
C PRO A 21 3.19 8.85 -11.27
N VAL A 22 3.13 9.76 -10.29
CA VAL A 22 3.47 9.43 -8.89
C VAL A 22 2.44 8.48 -8.29
N ARG A 23 1.14 8.74 -8.52
CA ARG A 23 0.07 7.87 -8.02
C ARG A 23 0.12 6.49 -8.66
N ASP A 24 0.36 6.42 -9.97
CA ASP A 24 0.49 5.17 -10.72
C ASP A 24 1.67 4.34 -10.20
N ALA A 25 2.81 4.99 -9.92
CA ALA A 25 3.97 4.32 -9.32
C ALA A 25 3.67 3.78 -7.90
N LEU A 26 2.95 4.54 -7.07
CA LEU A 26 2.52 4.08 -5.74
C LEU A 26 1.58 2.88 -5.84
N ARG A 27 0.61 2.96 -6.76
CA ARG A 27 -0.36 1.88 -7.03
C ARG A 27 0.35 0.62 -7.50
N GLN A 28 1.23 0.74 -8.50
CA GLN A 28 2.02 -0.38 -9.02
C GLN A 28 2.80 -1.07 -7.89
N LYS A 29 3.41 -0.28 -6.99
CA LYS A 29 4.13 -0.85 -5.86
C LYS A 29 3.23 -1.61 -4.89
N ALA A 30 2.01 -1.14 -4.66
CA ALA A 30 1.03 -1.86 -3.86
C ALA A 30 0.53 -3.13 -4.56
N GLU A 31 0.29 -3.08 -5.87
CA GLU A 31 -0.13 -4.22 -6.69
C GLU A 31 0.92 -5.35 -6.69
N GLU A 32 2.21 -5.04 -6.64
CA GLU A 32 3.28 -6.05 -6.45
C GLU A 32 3.19 -6.82 -5.12
N ILE A 33 2.53 -6.25 -4.10
CA ILE A 33 2.40 -6.86 -2.77
C ILE A 33 1.17 -7.77 -2.70
N VAL A 34 0.09 -7.43 -3.40
CA VAL A 34 -1.19 -8.17 -3.41
C VAL A 34 -1.02 -9.68 -3.63
N PRO A 35 -0.37 -10.19 -4.69
CA PRO A 35 -0.33 -11.64 -4.94
C PRO A 35 0.39 -12.40 -3.81
N ARG A 36 1.39 -11.79 -3.18
CA ARG A 36 2.09 -12.36 -2.03
C ARG A 36 1.20 -12.40 -0.79
N ALA A 37 0.46 -11.32 -0.53
CA ALA A 37 -0.49 -11.25 0.57
C ALA A 37 -1.62 -12.28 0.41
N GLN A 38 -2.16 -12.41 -0.81
CA GLN A 38 -3.17 -13.40 -1.14
C GLN A 38 -2.66 -14.84 -0.97
N ALA A 39 -1.45 -15.15 -1.44
CA ALA A 39 -0.85 -16.48 -1.26
C ALA A 39 -0.68 -16.85 0.23
N LEU A 40 -0.21 -15.90 1.06
CA LEU A 40 -0.10 -16.11 2.51
C LEU A 40 -1.48 -16.27 3.17
N ALA A 41 -2.47 -15.46 2.78
CA ALA A 41 -3.83 -15.55 3.29
C ALA A 41 -4.49 -16.90 2.97
N ARG A 42 -4.36 -17.40 1.74
CA ARG A 42 -4.87 -18.72 1.34
C ARG A 42 -4.29 -19.84 2.18
N ALA A 43 -2.98 -19.77 2.45
CA ALA A 43 -2.28 -20.80 3.20
C ALA A 43 -2.60 -20.80 4.70
N GLU A 44 -2.87 -19.63 5.30
CA GLU A 44 -2.94 -19.48 6.76
C GLU A 44 -4.34 -19.18 7.31
N ILE A 45 -5.24 -18.60 6.51
CA ILE A 45 -6.57 -18.14 6.96
C ILE A 45 -7.68 -18.76 6.10
N GLY A 46 -7.61 -18.61 4.77
CA GLY A 46 -8.58 -19.17 3.84
C GLY A 46 -8.80 -18.31 2.59
N GLU A 47 -9.55 -18.85 1.63
CA GLU A 47 -9.77 -18.20 0.31
C GLU A 47 -10.52 -16.89 0.44
N GLU A 48 -11.60 -16.84 1.22
CA GLU A 48 -12.40 -15.61 1.41
C GLU A 48 -11.57 -14.43 1.93
N PHE A 49 -10.60 -14.70 2.82
CA PHE A 49 -9.69 -13.65 3.30
C PHE A 49 -8.73 -13.21 2.20
N ALA A 50 -8.25 -14.14 1.38
CA ALA A 50 -7.38 -13.79 0.25
C ALA A 50 -8.13 -12.93 -0.79
N GLU A 51 -9.40 -13.26 -1.07
CA GLU A 51 -10.24 -12.51 -2.01
C GLU A 51 -10.58 -11.10 -1.52
N SER A 52 -10.61 -10.86 -0.21
CA SER A 52 -10.86 -9.52 0.34
C SER A 52 -9.65 -8.58 0.23
N ILE A 53 -8.47 -9.08 -0.14
CA ILE A 53 -7.25 -8.28 -0.25
C ILE A 53 -7.24 -7.48 -1.54
N THR A 54 -7.21 -6.15 -1.42
CA THR A 54 -7.24 -5.19 -2.54
C THR A 54 -6.28 -4.02 -2.32
N VAL A 55 -6.12 -3.17 -3.34
CA VAL A 55 -5.42 -1.89 -3.22
C VAL A 55 -6.43 -0.77 -3.00
N SER A 56 -6.16 0.08 -2.01
CA SER A 56 -6.92 1.30 -1.71
C SER A 56 -6.03 2.52 -1.91
N GLU A 57 -6.52 3.47 -2.71
CA GLU A 57 -5.85 4.74 -2.98
C GLU A 57 -6.50 5.87 -2.17
N GLU A 58 -5.68 6.74 -1.58
CA GLU A 58 -6.13 7.86 -0.76
C GLU A 58 -5.21 9.07 -0.97
N ILE A 59 -5.78 10.27 -1.01
CA ILE A 59 -5.02 11.52 -0.88
C ILE A 59 -5.23 12.05 0.55
N ARG A 60 -4.17 12.08 1.35
CA ARG A 60 -4.24 12.58 2.73
C ARG A 60 -4.53 14.09 2.76
N PRO A 61 -5.03 14.66 3.88
CA PRO A 61 -5.38 16.09 3.97
C PRO A 61 -4.27 17.09 3.60
N ARG A 62 -2.99 16.71 3.75
CA ARG A 62 -1.82 17.52 3.34
C ARG A 62 -1.35 17.24 1.91
N GLY A 63 -2.20 16.62 1.11
CA GLY A 63 -1.99 16.39 -0.31
C GLY A 63 -1.09 15.22 -0.69
N ARG A 64 -0.52 14.47 0.26
CA ARG A 64 0.30 13.29 -0.05
C ARG A 64 -0.60 12.13 -0.51
N PRO A 65 -0.45 11.61 -1.74
CA PRO A 65 -1.15 10.40 -2.14
C PRO A 65 -0.51 9.17 -1.49
N THR A 66 -1.32 8.14 -1.30
CA THR A 66 -0.92 6.82 -0.83
C THR A 66 -1.70 5.75 -1.56
N ALA A 67 -1.05 4.62 -1.86
CA ALA A 67 -1.70 3.37 -2.21
C ALA A 67 -1.37 2.35 -1.12
N LYS A 68 -2.39 1.68 -0.59
CA LYS A 68 -2.27 0.73 0.53
C LYS A 68 -2.84 -0.60 0.10
N VAL A 69 -2.23 -1.70 0.53
CA VAL A 69 -2.88 -3.01 0.48
C VAL A 69 -3.75 -3.13 1.72
N VAL A 70 -5.03 -3.44 1.53
CA VAL A 70 -6.03 -3.57 2.58
C VAL A 70 -6.75 -4.91 2.42
N ALA A 71 -7.34 -5.42 3.51
CA ALA A 71 -8.23 -6.57 3.48
C ALA A 71 -9.61 -6.11 3.97
N ASP A 72 -10.62 -6.17 3.12
CA ASP A 72 -11.98 -5.72 3.44
C ASP A 72 -12.83 -6.89 3.97
N ARG A 73 -12.47 -7.34 5.17
CA ARG A 73 -13.17 -8.40 5.90
C ARG A 73 -13.22 -8.04 7.38
N ALA A 74 -14.32 -8.36 8.05
CA ALA A 74 -14.59 -7.91 9.42
C ALA A 74 -13.53 -8.33 10.46
N ASP A 75 -12.86 -9.47 10.25
CA ASP A 75 -11.82 -10.01 11.13
C ASP A 75 -10.38 -9.70 10.67
N ALA A 76 -10.21 -8.86 9.63
CA ALA A 76 -8.90 -8.51 9.07
C ALA A 76 -7.93 -7.91 10.09
N GLU A 77 -8.44 -7.03 10.95
CA GLU A 77 -7.64 -6.38 11.99
C GLU A 77 -7.14 -7.41 13.03
N ALA A 78 -8.00 -8.32 13.45
CA ALA A 78 -7.67 -9.39 14.38
C ALA A 78 -6.58 -10.30 13.82
N HIS A 79 -6.62 -10.64 12.52
CA HIS A 79 -5.57 -11.43 11.89
C HIS A 79 -4.25 -10.68 11.72
N GLU A 80 -4.26 -9.36 11.52
CA GLU A 80 -3.03 -8.58 11.32
C GLU A 80 -2.32 -8.24 12.66
N TYR A 81 -3.09 -7.93 13.70
CA TYR A 81 -2.57 -7.43 14.99
C TYR A 81 -2.72 -8.42 16.15
N GLY A 82 -3.66 -9.37 16.06
CA GLY A 82 -4.03 -10.27 17.14
C GLY A 82 -5.04 -9.64 18.10
N ASP A 83 -5.81 -10.49 18.77
CA ASP A 83 -6.71 -10.12 19.87
C ASP A 83 -6.76 -11.23 20.94
N SER A 84 -7.72 -11.18 21.86
CA SER A 84 -7.87 -12.18 22.93
C SER A 84 -8.24 -13.58 22.45
N THR A 85 -8.77 -13.71 21.24
CA THR A 85 -9.29 -14.94 20.63
C THR A 85 -8.58 -15.33 19.33
N THR A 86 -7.86 -14.40 18.71
CA THR A 86 -7.25 -14.52 17.39
C THR A 86 -5.76 -14.33 17.48
N ALA A 87 -5.01 -15.35 17.05
CA ALA A 87 -3.56 -15.24 16.97
C ALA A 87 -3.14 -14.28 15.86
N ARG A 88 -2.14 -13.43 16.16
CA ARG A 88 -1.54 -12.50 15.20
C ARG A 88 -0.82 -13.25 14.07
N ARG A 89 -1.24 -13.04 12.82
CA ARG A 89 -0.64 -13.61 11.59
C ARG A 89 0.25 -12.63 10.82
N ARG A 90 -0.12 -11.34 10.86
CA ARG A 90 0.61 -10.24 10.21
C ARG A 90 0.79 -10.44 8.70
N ILE A 91 -0.26 -10.90 8.01
CA ILE A 91 -0.22 -11.28 6.59
C ILE A 91 0.22 -10.11 5.71
N LEU A 92 -0.42 -8.95 5.83
CA LEU A 92 -0.11 -7.78 5.01
C LEU A 92 1.29 -7.25 5.34
N GLY A 93 1.60 -7.16 6.64
CA GLY A 93 2.91 -6.70 7.09
C GLY A 93 4.05 -7.64 6.67
N ARG A 94 3.82 -8.94 6.54
CA ARG A 94 4.82 -9.91 6.04
C ARG A 94 4.97 -9.85 4.53
N ALA A 95 3.86 -9.73 3.80
CA ALA A 95 3.87 -9.59 2.35
C ALA A 95 4.70 -8.37 1.90
N ALA A 96 4.55 -7.24 2.59
CA ALA A 96 5.30 -6.02 2.29
C ALA A 96 6.82 -6.18 2.45
N ARG A 97 7.30 -6.81 3.54
CA ARG A 97 8.74 -6.95 3.84
C ARG A 97 9.49 -7.93 2.95
N THR A 98 8.79 -8.89 2.34
CA THR A 98 9.43 -10.00 1.61
C THR A 98 9.97 -9.56 0.23
N GLY A 99 9.73 -8.31 -0.19
CA GLY A 99 10.21 -7.79 -1.48
C GLY A 99 11.28 -6.69 -1.39
N ASP A 100 11.82 -6.44 -0.19
CA ASP A 100 12.85 -5.41 0.05
C ASP A 100 14.29 -5.98 0.02
N THR A 101 14.48 -7.17 -0.57
CA THR A 101 15.80 -7.77 -0.85
C THR A 101 16.30 -7.39 -2.23
#